data_AF-V7HQH4-F1
#
_entry.id   AF-V7HQH4-F1
#
_cell.length_a   1.000
_cell.length_b   1.000
_cell.length_c   1.000
_cell.angle_alpha   90.00
_cell.angle_beta   90.00
_cell.angle_gamma   90.00
#
_symmetry.space_group_name_H-M   'P 1'
#
loop_
_entity.id
_entity.type
_entity.pdbx_description
1 polymer ?
#
loop_
_entity_poly.entity_id
_entity_poly.type
_entity_poly.pdbx_seq_one_letter_code
_entity_poly.pdbx_strand_id
1 'polypeptide(L)'
;MPIDTVTANRNWQLPNGGNNLDHDVARLIAALQAADLDVANILSTLVLKAPILNAGLTGAPTAPTPAAADNSNKIATTAWARLYFADIVGAAPAALDTIAELAAALQNDPSVITNLTTLVGNKITGPAVAVADNIATFNGTTGKIAKDSGVAVSSLAPKASPALTGVPTAPTAAPGTNTTQLATTAYADAIAALKANLASPTFTGVPAAPTAAPGTNTTQLATTAFAAAIAALKANLASPTFTGVPAAPTAAPGTNTTQLATTAFVASVAAGLQLQGFYESPQQTITAGGLLTLAHGLAAKPKLCIPVLQCTTADQGYAIGDELVVNPNFSATDPSGRGLSIVPTATTLLVRIGNDSFAYTIIRKDTGGVGSIVNASWKLVMRAWL
;
A
#
# COMPACT_ATOMS: atom_id res chain seq x y z
N MET A 1 109.66 -119.90 75.16
CA MET A 1 108.26 -119.46 75.01
C MET A 1 108.21 -118.49 73.84
N PRO A 2 107.25 -118.62 72.90
CA PRO A 2 107.05 -117.61 71.86
C PRO A 2 106.64 -116.25 72.47
N ILE A 3 107.06 -115.16 71.84
CA ILE A 3 106.84 -113.76 72.23
C ILE A 3 105.82 -113.14 71.29
N ASP A 4 104.71 -112.67 71.85
CA ASP A 4 103.59 -112.11 71.09
C ASP A 4 103.55 -110.59 71.18
N THR A 5 104.13 -109.89 70.19
CA THR A 5 104.10 -108.41 70.08
C THR A 5 103.07 -107.92 69.06
N VAL A 6 102.45 -106.77 69.30
CA VAL A 6 101.41 -106.18 68.43
C VAL A 6 101.64 -104.69 68.16
N THR A 7 101.13 -104.17 67.03
CA THR A 7 101.21 -102.74 66.67
C THR A 7 100.36 -101.89 67.62
N ALA A 8 100.80 -100.67 67.93
CA ALA A 8 100.09 -99.76 68.84
C ALA A 8 98.71 -99.28 68.33
N ASN A 9 98.52 -99.16 67.02
CA ASN A 9 97.35 -98.47 66.47
C ASN A 9 96.13 -99.36 66.19
N ARG A 10 96.29 -100.70 66.22
CA ARG A 10 95.20 -101.66 65.94
C ARG A 10 95.44 -103.07 66.51
N ASN A 11 96.46 -103.25 67.36
CA ASN A 11 96.87 -104.54 67.92
C ASN A 11 97.14 -105.64 66.86
N TRP A 12 97.53 -105.26 65.64
CA TRP A 12 97.94 -106.21 64.62
C TRP A 12 99.23 -106.93 65.02
N GLN A 13 99.33 -108.21 64.70
CA GLN A 13 100.45 -109.03 65.16
C GLN A 13 101.76 -108.66 64.43
N LEU A 14 102.84 -108.43 65.18
CA LEU A 14 104.20 -108.15 64.69
C LEU A 14 105.09 -109.39 64.80
N PRO A 15 105.98 -109.66 63.83
CA PRO A 15 107.01 -110.69 63.94
C PRO A 15 108.06 -110.31 64.99
N ASN A 16 108.65 -111.31 65.65
CA ASN A 16 109.66 -111.14 66.69
C ASN A 16 110.84 -112.11 66.46
N GLY A 17 112.07 -111.58 66.42
CA GLY A 17 113.26 -112.38 66.12
C GLY A 17 113.59 -113.51 67.10
N GLY A 18 112.91 -113.59 68.26
CA GLY A 18 112.99 -114.72 69.20
C GLY A 18 112.02 -115.87 68.92
N ASN A 19 111.09 -115.72 67.97
CA ASN A 19 110.12 -116.75 67.58
C ASN A 19 110.66 -117.68 66.49
N ASN A 20 110.06 -118.86 66.35
CA ASN A 20 110.25 -119.67 65.15
C ASN A 20 109.49 -119.05 63.97
N LEU A 21 109.98 -119.31 62.76
CA LEU A 21 109.47 -118.67 61.54
C LEU A 21 107.97 -118.95 61.31
N ASP A 22 107.52 -120.17 61.59
CA ASP A 22 106.13 -120.60 61.37
C ASP A 22 105.13 -119.80 62.22
N HIS A 23 105.47 -119.48 63.48
CA HIS A 23 104.61 -118.69 64.36
C HIS A 23 104.49 -117.24 63.89
N ASP A 24 105.58 -116.64 63.44
CA ASP A 24 105.58 -115.26 62.93
C ASP A 24 104.85 -115.14 61.60
N VAL A 25 104.99 -116.12 60.70
CA VAL A 25 104.25 -116.14 59.42
C VAL A 25 102.75 -116.24 59.65
N ALA A 26 102.30 -117.14 60.55
CA ALA A 26 100.88 -117.26 60.88
C ALA A 26 100.31 -115.95 61.45
N ARG A 27 101.10 -115.25 62.26
CA ARG A 27 100.72 -113.96 62.84
C ARG A 27 100.58 -112.85 61.79
N LEU A 28 101.54 -112.77 60.86
CA LEU A 28 101.49 -111.83 59.74
C LEU A 28 100.26 -112.05 58.85
N ILE A 29 99.88 -113.30 58.59
CA ILE A 29 98.68 -113.63 57.83
C ILE A 29 97.42 -113.10 58.53
N ALA A 30 97.29 -113.31 59.84
CA ALA A 30 96.13 -112.82 60.60
C ALA A 30 96.05 -111.28 60.62
N ALA A 31 97.19 -110.58 60.73
CA ALA A 31 97.24 -109.13 60.63
C ALA A 31 96.76 -108.62 59.26
N LEU A 32 97.16 -109.28 58.17
CA LEU A 32 96.75 -108.91 56.81
C LEU A 32 95.25 -109.12 56.59
N GLN A 33 94.69 -110.22 57.10
CA GLN A 33 93.25 -110.49 57.03
C GLN A 33 92.41 -109.48 57.82
N ALA A 34 92.90 -109.04 58.97
CA ALA A 34 92.23 -107.99 59.75
C ALA A 34 92.22 -106.64 59.01
N ALA A 35 93.32 -106.29 58.34
CA ALA A 35 93.40 -105.06 57.54
C ALA A 35 92.44 -105.09 56.34
N ASP A 36 92.29 -106.24 55.67
CA ASP A 36 91.36 -106.42 54.56
C ASP A 36 89.90 -106.21 54.97
N LEU A 37 89.51 -106.75 56.13
CA LEU A 37 88.17 -106.57 56.70
C LEU A 37 87.86 -105.10 57.03
N ASP A 38 88.83 -104.37 57.59
CA ASP A 38 88.67 -102.94 57.90
C ASP A 38 88.49 -102.10 56.62
N VAL A 39 89.28 -102.38 55.58
CA VAL A 39 89.17 -101.69 54.28
C VAL A 39 87.79 -101.94 53.65
N ALA A 40 87.27 -103.16 53.72
CA ALA A 40 85.93 -103.48 53.24
C ALA A 40 84.82 -102.70 53.97
N ASN A 41 84.93 -102.55 55.29
CA ASN A 41 83.97 -101.78 56.10
C ASN A 41 84.00 -100.28 55.79
N ILE A 42 85.19 -99.71 55.56
CA ILE A 42 85.29 -98.31 55.15
C ILE A 42 84.62 -98.09 53.80
N LEU A 43 84.89 -98.98 52.84
CA LEU A 43 84.31 -98.86 51.49
C LEU A 43 82.78 -98.96 51.51
N SER A 44 82.21 -99.87 52.31
CA SER A 44 80.75 -100.03 52.42
C SER A 44 80.06 -98.79 52.99
N THR A 45 80.67 -98.12 53.98
CA THR A 45 80.12 -96.88 54.55
C THR A 45 80.25 -95.68 53.61
N LEU A 46 81.30 -95.61 52.79
CA LEU A 46 81.52 -94.50 51.87
C LEU A 46 80.54 -94.55 50.68
N VAL A 47 80.21 -95.76 50.20
CA VAL A 47 79.22 -95.97 49.12
C VAL A 47 77.81 -95.52 49.52
N LEU A 48 77.51 -95.39 50.82
CA LEU A 48 76.22 -94.90 51.33
C LEU A 48 76.13 -93.36 51.43
N LYS A 49 77.22 -92.61 51.21
CA LYS A 49 77.22 -91.14 51.30
C LYS A 49 77.02 -90.50 49.91
N ALA A 50 76.22 -89.43 49.85
CA ALA A 50 76.06 -88.64 48.62
C ALA A 50 77.32 -87.81 48.30
N PRO A 51 77.62 -87.53 47.02
CA PRO A 51 78.70 -86.63 46.63
C PRO A 51 78.54 -85.22 47.22
N ILE A 52 79.64 -84.62 47.68
CA ILE A 52 79.63 -83.23 48.21
C ILE A 52 79.28 -82.22 47.12
N LEU A 53 79.69 -82.49 45.88
CA LEU A 53 79.39 -81.66 44.72
C LEU A 53 78.38 -82.39 43.84
N ASN A 54 77.29 -81.71 43.50
CA ASN A 54 76.22 -82.22 42.63
C ASN A 54 75.58 -83.51 43.14
N ALA A 55 75.15 -83.52 44.41
CA ALA A 55 74.36 -84.60 44.96
C ALA A 55 73.09 -84.83 44.12
N GLY A 56 73.02 -85.94 43.40
CA GLY A 56 71.78 -86.38 42.75
C GLY A 56 70.77 -86.78 43.82
N LEU A 57 69.71 -86.00 43.98
CA LEU A 57 68.63 -86.34 44.91
C LEU A 57 67.63 -87.26 44.21
N THR A 58 67.55 -88.52 44.64
CA THR A 58 66.55 -89.49 44.17
C THR A 58 65.51 -89.76 45.26
N GLY A 59 64.28 -90.11 44.88
CA GLY A 59 63.18 -90.35 45.83
C GLY A 59 62.49 -89.05 46.26
N ALA A 60 62.07 -88.97 47.53
CA ALA A 60 61.37 -87.83 48.11
C ALA A 60 62.24 -87.12 49.17
N PRO A 61 63.27 -86.34 48.75
CA PRO A 61 64.12 -85.62 49.70
C PRO A 61 63.32 -84.59 50.49
N THR A 62 63.57 -84.49 51.79
CA THR A 62 63.00 -83.44 52.65
C THR A 62 64.01 -82.32 52.86
N ALA A 63 63.53 -81.08 52.87
CA ALA A 63 64.31 -79.88 53.19
C ALA A 63 63.48 -78.98 54.12
N PRO A 64 64.11 -78.15 54.98
CA PRO A 64 63.38 -77.15 55.75
C PRO A 64 62.65 -76.18 54.82
N THR A 65 61.35 -75.95 55.06
CA THR A 65 60.55 -75.00 54.29
C THR A 65 61.02 -73.56 54.59
N PRO A 66 61.46 -72.79 53.58
CA PRO A 66 61.80 -71.38 53.77
C PRO A 66 60.59 -70.52 54.15
N ALA A 67 60.83 -69.31 54.66
CA ALA A 67 59.75 -68.33 54.88
C ALA A 67 59.22 -67.80 53.52
N ALA A 68 57.95 -67.37 53.46
CA ALA A 68 57.29 -66.98 52.20
C ALA A 68 58.00 -65.87 51.40
N ALA A 69 58.75 -64.99 52.06
CA ALA A 69 59.52 -63.91 51.43
C ALA A 69 61.01 -64.25 51.20
N ASP A 70 61.46 -65.47 51.49
CA ASP A 70 62.86 -65.87 51.35
C ASP A 70 63.27 -65.96 49.87
N ASN A 71 64.32 -65.23 49.49
CA ASN A 71 64.88 -65.17 48.14
C ASN A 71 66.34 -65.67 48.07
N SER A 72 66.79 -66.41 49.08
CA SER A 72 68.14 -66.95 49.16
C SER A 72 68.30 -68.25 48.34
N ASN A 73 69.53 -68.75 48.25
CA ASN A 73 69.87 -69.96 47.49
C ASN A 73 69.44 -71.29 48.18
N LYS A 74 68.48 -71.27 49.11
CA LYS A 74 67.93 -72.48 49.75
C LYS A 74 67.08 -73.27 48.75
N ILE A 75 66.89 -74.57 49.02
CA ILE A 75 65.98 -75.40 48.22
C ILE A 75 64.53 -74.97 48.53
N ALA A 76 63.78 -74.59 47.50
CA ALA A 76 62.34 -74.32 47.62
C ALA A 76 61.56 -75.63 47.83
N THR A 77 60.73 -75.68 48.87
CA THR A 77 59.83 -76.82 49.12
C THR A 77 58.47 -76.60 48.43
N THR A 78 57.73 -77.67 48.20
CA THR A 78 56.35 -77.58 47.65
C THR A 78 55.39 -76.82 48.57
N ALA A 79 55.65 -76.79 49.88
CA ALA A 79 54.91 -75.98 50.84
C ALA A 79 55.16 -74.48 50.64
N TRP A 80 56.41 -74.07 50.40
CA TRP A 80 56.76 -72.67 50.11
C TRP A 80 56.09 -72.19 48.82
N ALA A 81 56.18 -72.98 47.74
CA ALA A 81 55.57 -72.64 46.45
C ALA A 81 54.06 -72.42 46.58
N ARG A 82 53.37 -73.29 47.34
CA ARG A 82 51.92 -73.15 47.59
C ARG A 82 51.58 -71.83 48.30
N LEU A 83 52.34 -71.46 49.33
CA LEU A 83 52.09 -70.22 50.08
C LEU A 83 52.34 -68.97 49.22
N TYR A 84 53.41 -68.97 48.43
CA TYR A 84 53.75 -67.83 47.57
C TYR A 84 52.68 -67.57 46.49
N PHE A 85 52.16 -68.64 45.86
CA PHE A 85 51.08 -68.49 44.89
C PHE A 85 49.73 -68.15 45.53
N ALA A 86 49.47 -68.59 46.78
CA ALA A 86 48.24 -68.23 47.49
C ALA A 86 48.17 -66.73 47.83
N ASP A 87 49.30 -66.08 48.11
CA ASP A 87 49.36 -64.64 48.44
C ASP A 87 49.01 -63.75 47.22
N ILE A 88 49.45 -64.13 46.02
CA ILE A 88 49.10 -63.45 44.75
C ILE A 88 47.57 -63.53 44.49
N VAL A 89 46.93 -64.55 45.03
CA VAL A 89 45.54 -64.91 44.76
C VAL A 89 44.60 -64.42 45.89
N GLY A 90 45.09 -64.26 47.12
CA GLY A 90 44.30 -63.95 48.33
C GLY A 90 44.00 -62.48 48.63
N ALA A 91 44.43 -61.52 47.79
CA ALA A 91 44.13 -60.10 47.99
C ALA A 91 42.71 -59.69 47.52
N ALA A 92 41.95 -60.61 46.89
CA ALA A 92 40.58 -60.40 46.45
C ALA A 92 39.57 -60.86 47.53
N PRO A 93 38.35 -60.27 47.59
CA PRO A 93 37.27 -60.76 48.48
C PRO A 93 36.97 -62.24 48.21
N ALA A 94 36.62 -63.01 49.25
CA ALA A 94 36.48 -64.48 49.25
C ALA A 94 35.48 -65.10 48.24
N ALA A 95 34.79 -64.31 47.42
CA ALA A 95 33.92 -64.76 46.34
C ALA A 95 34.52 -64.53 44.93
N LEU A 96 35.71 -63.93 44.88
CA LEU A 96 36.47 -63.53 43.69
C LEU A 96 37.94 -63.94 43.86
N ASP A 97 38.22 -64.90 44.75
CA ASP A 97 39.57 -65.24 45.18
C ASP A 97 40.26 -66.20 44.21
N THR A 98 39.67 -66.51 43.06
CA THR A 98 40.37 -67.18 41.97
C THR A 98 40.17 -66.51 40.61
N ILE A 99 41.19 -66.58 39.74
CA ILE A 99 41.08 -66.20 38.32
C ILE A 99 39.95 -67.00 37.64
N ALA A 100 39.68 -68.23 38.11
CA ALA A 100 38.59 -69.07 37.64
C ALA A 100 37.21 -68.52 38.05
N GLU A 101 37.05 -67.94 39.24
CA GLU A 101 35.82 -67.29 39.69
C GLU A 101 35.58 -65.97 38.97
N LEU A 102 36.62 -65.17 38.74
CA LEU A 102 36.51 -63.98 37.91
C LEU A 102 36.15 -64.33 36.46
N ALA A 103 36.75 -65.40 35.91
CA ALA A 103 36.38 -65.93 34.61
C ALA A 103 34.96 -66.52 34.61
N ALA A 104 34.48 -67.13 35.69
CA ALA A 104 33.10 -67.61 35.80
C ALA A 104 32.09 -66.45 35.91
N ALA A 105 32.41 -65.41 36.67
CA ALA A 105 31.60 -64.21 36.83
C ALA A 105 31.51 -63.38 35.54
N LEU A 106 32.55 -63.41 34.69
CA LEU A 106 32.61 -62.67 33.43
C LEU A 106 32.29 -63.50 32.17
N GLN A 107 32.54 -64.82 32.16
CA GLN A 107 32.53 -65.66 30.96
C GLN A 107 31.71 -66.96 31.06
N ASN A 108 30.64 -67.02 31.85
CA ASN A 108 29.55 -67.97 31.53
C ASN A 108 28.20 -67.66 32.17
N ASP A 109 27.95 -66.41 32.54
CA ASP A 109 26.60 -65.97 32.91
C ASP A 109 25.99 -65.17 31.74
N PRO A 110 25.17 -65.82 30.88
CA PRO A 110 24.36 -65.14 29.89
C PRO A 110 23.58 -63.95 30.46
N SER A 111 23.28 -63.96 31.77
CA SER A 111 22.58 -62.88 32.45
C SER A 111 23.43 -61.61 32.57
N VAL A 112 24.77 -61.68 32.65
CA VAL A 112 25.61 -60.47 32.71
C VAL A 112 25.59 -59.74 31.37
N ILE A 113 25.78 -60.46 30.26
CA ILE A 113 25.65 -59.89 28.91
C ILE A 113 24.20 -59.43 28.69
N THR A 114 23.20 -60.24 29.05
CA THR A 114 21.78 -59.88 28.91
C THR A 114 21.42 -58.64 29.73
N ASN A 115 21.91 -58.52 30.96
CA ASN A 115 21.64 -57.38 31.83
C ASN A 115 22.34 -56.11 31.32
N LEU A 116 23.58 -56.22 30.83
CA LEU A 116 24.29 -55.08 30.25
C LEU A 116 23.61 -54.64 28.93
N THR A 117 23.27 -55.58 28.05
CA THR A 117 22.50 -55.33 26.83
C THR A 117 21.13 -54.75 27.14
N THR A 118 20.45 -55.21 28.20
CA THR A 118 19.14 -54.68 28.64
C THR A 118 19.28 -53.29 29.26
N LEU A 119 20.30 -53.06 30.08
CA LEU A 119 20.53 -51.77 30.73
C LEU A 119 20.90 -50.70 29.69
N VAL A 120 21.81 -51.02 28.78
CA VAL A 120 22.19 -50.13 27.67
C VAL A 120 21.04 -49.98 26.68
N GLY A 121 20.35 -51.07 26.36
CA GLY A 121 19.14 -51.07 25.54
C GLY A 121 18.09 -50.11 26.08
N ASN A 122 17.67 -50.27 27.34
CA ASN A 122 16.69 -49.40 28.02
C ASN A 122 17.16 -47.95 28.21
N LYS A 123 18.43 -47.63 27.96
CA LYS A 123 18.95 -46.25 28.00
C LYS A 123 18.83 -45.56 26.63
N ILE A 124 18.83 -46.32 25.54
CA ILE A 124 18.93 -45.80 24.16
C ILE A 124 17.71 -46.15 23.30
N THR A 125 16.92 -47.16 23.66
CA THR A 125 15.68 -47.48 22.96
C THR A 125 14.57 -46.47 23.31
N GLY A 126 13.85 -46.02 22.28
CA GLY A 126 12.62 -45.25 22.45
C GLY A 126 11.51 -46.09 23.10
N PRO A 127 10.36 -45.49 23.43
CA PRO A 127 9.23 -46.24 24.00
C PRO A 127 8.82 -47.39 23.06
N ALA A 128 8.41 -48.52 23.64
CA ALA A 128 8.02 -49.73 22.90
C ALA A 128 6.84 -49.53 21.92
N VAL A 129 6.14 -48.39 22.01
CA VAL A 129 4.96 -48.03 21.22
C VAL A 129 5.24 -46.89 20.22
N ALA A 130 6.50 -46.59 19.91
CA ALA A 130 6.84 -45.55 18.96
C ALA A 130 6.34 -45.89 17.54
N VAL A 131 5.75 -44.91 16.86
CA VAL A 131 5.32 -45.00 15.46
C VAL A 131 6.38 -44.34 14.57
N ALA A 132 6.61 -44.90 13.38
CA ALA A 132 7.52 -44.31 12.40
C ALA A 132 7.07 -42.88 12.01
N ASP A 133 8.02 -42.02 11.68
CA ASP A 133 7.83 -40.60 11.33
C ASP A 133 7.40 -39.69 12.49
N ASN A 134 7.07 -40.21 13.67
CA ASN A 134 6.77 -39.35 14.81
C ASN A 134 8.01 -38.77 15.48
N ILE A 135 7.88 -37.56 16.02
CA ILE A 135 8.96 -36.88 16.75
C ILE A 135 9.16 -37.54 18.12
N ALA A 136 10.38 -38.00 18.40
CA ALA A 136 10.79 -38.47 19.71
C ALA A 136 11.01 -37.28 20.66
N THR A 137 10.54 -37.41 21.90
CA THR A 137 10.77 -36.40 22.94
C THR A 137 11.66 -36.95 24.05
N PHE A 138 12.56 -36.12 24.55
CA PHE A 138 13.48 -36.48 25.62
C PHE A 138 12.93 -36.07 26.99
N ASN A 139 13.28 -36.82 28.03
CA ASN A 139 13.11 -36.38 29.40
C ASN A 139 14.18 -35.31 29.69
N GLY A 140 13.76 -34.07 29.95
CA GLY A 140 14.66 -32.93 30.13
C GLY A 140 15.67 -33.07 31.29
N THR A 141 15.38 -33.92 32.28
CA THR A 141 16.29 -34.17 33.42
C THR A 141 17.31 -35.28 33.12
N THR A 142 16.89 -36.33 32.40
CA THR A 142 17.72 -37.54 32.22
C THR A 142 18.30 -37.71 30.82
N GLY A 143 17.89 -36.88 29.85
CA GLY A 143 18.33 -36.95 28.46
C GLY A 143 17.87 -38.20 27.69
N LYS A 144 17.14 -39.11 28.33
CA LYS A 144 16.62 -40.33 27.68
C LYS A 144 15.43 -40.01 26.78
N ILE A 145 15.23 -40.80 25.73
CA ILE A 145 13.98 -40.79 24.96
C ILE A 145 12.85 -41.23 25.91
N ALA A 146 11.86 -40.37 26.10
CA ALA A 146 10.81 -40.54 27.10
C ALA A 146 9.50 -41.04 26.50
N LYS A 147 9.13 -40.49 25.33
CA LYS A 147 7.89 -40.81 24.64
C LYS A 147 7.95 -40.40 23.17
N ASP A 148 7.12 -41.05 22.38
CA ASP A 148 6.66 -40.60 21.08
C ASP A 148 5.71 -39.41 21.32
N SER A 149 5.90 -38.30 20.60
CA SER A 149 5.05 -37.11 20.73
C SER A 149 3.62 -37.31 20.21
N GLY A 150 3.38 -38.33 19.38
CA GLY A 150 2.16 -38.49 18.59
C GLY A 150 2.07 -37.51 17.41
N VAL A 151 3.10 -36.69 17.18
CA VAL A 151 3.16 -35.73 16.07
C VAL A 151 4.10 -36.28 15.00
N ALA A 152 3.52 -36.65 13.87
CA ALA A 152 4.26 -37.04 12.68
C ALA A 152 5.03 -35.83 12.12
N VAL A 153 6.28 -36.01 11.70
CA VAL A 153 7.05 -34.96 11.02
C VAL A 153 6.33 -34.54 9.74
N SER A 154 5.70 -35.49 9.04
CA SER A 154 4.86 -35.23 7.88
C SER A 154 3.62 -34.38 8.15
N SER A 155 3.17 -34.24 9.40
CA SER A 155 2.03 -33.37 9.75
C SER A 155 2.43 -31.92 10.05
N LEU A 156 3.72 -31.62 10.15
CA LEU A 156 4.22 -30.27 10.38
C LEU A 156 4.17 -29.42 9.10
N ALA A 157 3.84 -28.14 9.25
CA ALA A 157 3.89 -27.19 8.15
C ALA A 157 5.35 -26.92 7.73
N PRO A 158 5.68 -26.87 6.42
CA PRO A 158 7.02 -26.60 5.95
C PRO A 158 7.45 -25.16 6.26
N LYS A 159 8.75 -24.93 6.46
CA LYS A 159 9.29 -23.58 6.73
C LYS A 159 9.07 -22.61 5.57
N ALA A 160 9.26 -23.08 4.34
CA ALA A 160 9.04 -22.29 3.13
C ALA A 160 7.61 -22.51 2.65
N SER A 161 6.87 -21.42 2.49
CA SER A 161 5.50 -21.41 1.93
C SER A 161 4.57 -22.45 2.58
N PRO A 162 4.37 -22.41 3.92
CA PRO A 162 3.44 -23.32 4.57
C PRO A 162 2.03 -23.16 4.01
N ALA A 163 1.41 -24.28 3.62
CA ALA A 163 -0.04 -24.33 3.46
C ALA A 163 -0.66 -24.41 4.86
N LEU A 164 -1.38 -23.36 5.25
CA LEU A 164 -2.07 -23.32 6.54
C LEU A 164 -3.46 -23.95 6.40
N THR A 165 -3.81 -24.85 7.32
CA THR A 165 -5.16 -25.44 7.42
C THR A 165 -5.91 -24.82 8.61
N GLY A 166 -7.25 -24.91 8.60
CA GLY A 166 -8.10 -24.29 9.63
C GLY A 166 -8.23 -22.77 9.48
N VAL A 167 -8.38 -22.05 10.60
CA VAL A 167 -8.44 -20.57 10.66
C VAL A 167 -7.24 -20.06 11.47
N PRO A 168 -6.10 -19.77 10.83
CA PRO A 168 -4.91 -19.27 11.51
C PRO A 168 -5.20 -17.96 12.23
N THR A 169 -4.68 -17.82 13.45
CA THR A 169 -4.71 -16.55 14.19
C THR A 169 -3.37 -15.82 14.06
N ALA A 170 -3.42 -14.50 13.95
CA ALA A 170 -2.25 -13.63 13.95
C ALA A 170 -2.60 -12.32 14.66
N PRO A 171 -1.63 -11.61 15.24
CA PRO A 171 -1.87 -10.26 15.76
C PRO A 171 -2.39 -9.32 14.65
N THR A 172 -3.46 -8.58 14.92
CA THR A 172 -4.02 -7.62 13.96
C THR A 172 -3.18 -6.35 13.94
N ALA A 173 -2.65 -6.00 12.77
CA ALA A 173 -1.92 -4.75 12.56
C ALA A 173 -2.86 -3.53 12.59
N ALA A 174 -2.34 -2.36 12.94
CA ALA A 174 -3.06 -1.11 12.76
C ALA A 174 -3.11 -0.71 11.27
N PRO A 175 -4.18 -0.03 10.80
CA PRO A 175 -4.23 0.54 9.45
C PRO A 175 -2.99 1.36 9.10
N GLY A 176 -2.42 1.15 7.90
CA GLY A 176 -1.20 1.83 7.43
C GLY A 176 0.12 1.09 7.69
N THR A 177 0.08 -0.06 8.37
CA THR A 177 1.27 -0.93 8.56
C THR A 177 1.73 -1.54 7.23
N ASN A 178 3.03 -1.45 6.92
CA ASN A 178 3.64 -1.92 5.67
C ASN A 178 4.83 -2.88 5.89
N THR A 179 4.61 -3.93 6.69
CA THR A 179 5.64 -4.93 7.03
C THR A 179 5.31 -6.30 6.42
N THR A 180 6.12 -7.31 6.72
CA THR A 180 5.90 -8.72 6.32
C THR A 180 4.91 -9.46 7.24
N GLN A 181 4.21 -8.76 8.14
CA GLN A 181 3.20 -9.36 9.02
C GLN A 181 2.01 -9.87 8.19
N LEU A 182 1.42 -11.01 8.60
CA LEU A 182 0.20 -11.52 7.99
C LEU A 182 -0.96 -10.52 8.22
N ALA A 183 -1.69 -10.19 7.15
CA ALA A 183 -2.91 -9.40 7.24
C ALA A 183 -4.07 -10.28 7.75
N THR A 184 -4.68 -9.88 8.87
CA THR A 184 -5.90 -10.53 9.38
C THR A 184 -7.15 -10.00 8.69
N THR A 185 -8.27 -10.71 8.80
CA THR A 185 -9.57 -10.23 8.31
C THR A 185 -10.00 -8.94 8.99
N ALA A 186 -9.76 -8.80 10.30
CA ALA A 186 -10.03 -7.57 11.04
C ALA A 186 -9.23 -6.35 10.51
N TYR A 187 -7.98 -6.56 10.06
CA TYR A 187 -7.22 -5.50 9.39
C TYR A 187 -7.87 -5.13 8.05
N ALA A 188 -8.29 -6.12 7.25
CA ALA A 188 -8.97 -5.87 5.97
C ALA A 188 -10.28 -5.09 6.16
N ASP A 189 -11.09 -5.46 7.16
CA ASP A 189 -12.33 -4.75 7.51
C ASP A 189 -12.06 -3.32 7.96
N ALA A 190 -11.05 -3.10 8.80
CA ALA A 190 -10.67 -1.75 9.23
C ALA A 190 -10.24 -0.86 8.04
N ILE A 191 -9.49 -1.42 7.10
CA ILE A 191 -9.06 -0.71 5.88
C ILE A 191 -10.24 -0.46 4.91
N ALA A 192 -11.23 -1.35 4.88
CA ALA A 192 -12.45 -1.17 4.11
C ALA A 192 -13.34 -0.07 4.70
N ALA A 193 -13.46 -0.01 6.03
CA ALA A 193 -14.23 1.02 6.74
C ALA A 193 -13.70 2.44 6.55
N LEU A 194 -12.42 2.60 6.19
CA LEU A 194 -11.81 3.90 5.86
C LEU A 194 -12.15 4.39 4.45
N LYS A 195 -12.68 3.53 3.57
CA LYS A 195 -13.05 3.91 2.19
C LYS A 195 -14.49 4.39 2.13
N ALA A 196 -14.78 5.27 1.18
CA ALA A 196 -16.16 5.63 0.86
C ALA A 196 -16.92 4.43 0.26
N ASN A 197 -18.23 4.37 0.48
CA ASN A 197 -19.09 3.33 -0.09
C ASN A 197 -19.03 3.36 -1.63
N LEU A 198 -19.01 2.17 -2.25
CA LEU A 198 -18.98 2.06 -3.71
C LEU A 198 -20.26 2.63 -4.36
N ALA A 199 -21.42 2.32 -3.78
CA ALA A 199 -22.71 2.84 -4.21
C ALA A 199 -23.12 3.99 -3.30
N SER A 200 -23.59 5.09 -3.89
CA SER A 200 -24.11 6.27 -3.19
C SER A 200 -23.18 6.75 -2.04
N PRO A 201 -21.90 7.06 -2.33
CA PRO A 201 -20.99 7.56 -1.30
C PRO A 201 -21.52 8.86 -0.70
N THR A 202 -21.56 8.93 0.62
CA THR A 202 -21.66 10.21 1.34
C THR A 202 -20.25 10.73 1.55
N PHE A 203 -19.89 11.83 0.88
CA PHE A 203 -18.62 12.49 1.10
C PHE A 203 -18.71 13.42 2.32
N THR A 204 -17.68 13.42 3.17
CA THR A 204 -17.52 14.37 4.28
C THR A 204 -16.42 15.39 3.97
N GLY A 205 -16.39 16.51 4.69
CA GLY A 205 -15.44 17.61 4.43
C GLY A 205 -15.80 18.43 3.18
N VAL A 206 -14.79 18.93 2.47
CA VAL A 206 -14.93 19.68 1.20
C VAL A 206 -14.28 18.86 0.08
N PRO A 207 -15.03 17.99 -0.62
CA PRO A 207 -14.47 17.15 -1.68
C PRO A 207 -13.95 18.00 -2.84
N ALA A 208 -12.73 17.70 -3.28
CA ALA A 208 -12.20 18.25 -4.52
C ALA A 208 -12.62 17.36 -5.71
N ALA A 209 -13.06 17.99 -6.79
CA ALA A 209 -13.33 17.33 -8.06
C ALA A 209 -12.83 18.21 -9.21
N PRO A 210 -12.45 17.63 -10.36
CA PRO A 210 -12.09 18.41 -11.54
C PRO A 210 -13.25 19.32 -11.99
N THR A 211 -12.98 20.60 -12.26
CA THR A 211 -13.98 21.56 -12.74
C THR A 211 -14.25 21.37 -14.23
N ALA A 212 -15.50 21.05 -14.56
CA ALA A 212 -15.97 20.98 -15.95
C ALA A 212 -15.95 22.36 -16.62
N ALA A 213 -15.77 22.40 -17.94
CA ALA A 213 -15.98 23.61 -18.72
C ALA A 213 -17.49 23.91 -18.90
N PRO A 214 -17.90 25.19 -19.01
CA PRO A 214 -19.28 25.54 -19.38
C PRO A 214 -19.77 24.81 -20.64
N GLY A 215 -20.98 24.25 -20.60
CA GLY A 215 -21.56 23.46 -21.70
C GLY A 215 -21.28 21.95 -21.65
N THR A 216 -20.48 21.47 -20.68
CA THR A 216 -20.27 20.02 -20.46
C THR A 216 -21.59 19.34 -20.08
N ASN A 217 -21.94 18.26 -20.78
CA ASN A 217 -23.13 17.43 -20.51
C ASN A 217 -22.73 15.96 -20.37
N THR A 218 -22.19 15.60 -19.20
CA THR A 218 -21.71 14.25 -18.86
C THR A 218 -22.11 13.92 -17.43
N THR A 219 -21.72 12.73 -16.94
CA THR A 219 -21.91 12.30 -15.55
C THR A 219 -20.89 12.89 -14.57
N GLN A 220 -20.04 13.83 -15.01
CA GLN A 220 -19.07 14.52 -14.15
C GLN A 220 -19.78 15.32 -13.04
N LEU A 221 -19.25 15.24 -11.82
CA LEU A 221 -19.71 16.06 -10.69
C LEU A 221 -19.55 17.56 -10.99
N ALA A 222 -20.62 18.33 -10.80
CA ALA A 222 -20.59 19.78 -10.90
C ALA A 222 -19.91 20.37 -9.64
N THR A 223 -18.82 21.12 -9.85
CA THR A 223 -18.15 21.87 -8.76
C THR A 223 -18.80 23.23 -8.56
N THR A 224 -18.56 23.86 -7.41
CA THR A 224 -18.99 25.24 -7.14
C THR A 224 -18.37 26.24 -8.12
N ALA A 225 -17.13 26.01 -8.57
CA ALA A 225 -16.49 26.80 -9.61
C ALA A 225 -17.23 26.73 -10.95
N PHE A 226 -17.69 25.53 -11.35
CA PHE A 226 -18.53 25.37 -12.53
C PHE A 226 -19.86 26.14 -12.39
N ALA A 227 -20.53 26.03 -11.23
CA ALA A 227 -21.77 26.75 -10.97
C ALA A 227 -21.58 28.28 -11.04
N ALA A 228 -20.49 28.80 -10.46
CA ALA A 228 -20.14 30.21 -10.53
C ALA A 228 -19.86 30.67 -11.98
N ALA A 229 -19.14 29.85 -12.77
CA ALA A 229 -18.89 30.15 -14.17
C ALA A 229 -20.21 30.24 -14.96
N ILE A 230 -21.12 29.27 -14.82
CA ILE A 230 -22.43 29.31 -15.50
C ILE A 230 -23.28 30.51 -15.06
N ALA A 231 -23.19 30.93 -13.79
CA ALA A 231 -23.89 32.12 -13.31
C ALA A 231 -23.35 33.40 -13.95
N ALA A 232 -22.03 33.50 -14.14
CA ALA A 232 -21.39 34.66 -14.77
C ALA A 232 -21.75 34.85 -16.25
N LEU A 233 -22.22 33.80 -16.94
CA LEU A 233 -22.71 33.91 -18.33
C LEU A 233 -24.14 34.49 -18.44
N LYS A 234 -24.89 34.61 -17.34
CA LYS A 234 -26.27 35.12 -17.36
C LYS A 234 -26.31 36.60 -17.04
N ALA A 235 -27.27 37.31 -17.64
CA ALA A 235 -27.58 38.68 -17.24
C ALA A 235 -28.17 38.71 -15.82
N ASN A 236 -27.96 39.82 -15.10
CA ASN A 236 -28.52 40.02 -13.76
C ASN A 236 -30.06 40.00 -13.81
N LEU A 237 -30.68 39.43 -12.78
CA LEU A 237 -32.13 39.38 -12.67
C LEU A 237 -32.75 40.79 -12.51
N ALA A 238 -32.13 41.62 -11.68
CA ALA A 238 -32.54 43.00 -11.46
C ALA A 238 -31.65 43.95 -12.26
N SER A 239 -32.27 44.92 -12.94
CA SER A 239 -31.59 45.95 -13.73
C SER A 239 -30.50 45.38 -14.66
N PRO A 240 -30.84 44.42 -15.55
CA PRO A 240 -29.87 43.83 -16.45
C PRO A 240 -29.22 44.90 -17.33
N THR A 241 -27.89 44.87 -17.41
CA THR A 241 -27.17 45.54 -18.49
C THR A 241 -26.92 44.49 -19.56
N PHE A 242 -27.49 44.68 -20.75
CA PHE A 242 -27.23 43.81 -21.89
C PHE A 242 -25.97 44.28 -22.63
N THR A 243 -25.18 43.34 -23.13
CA THR A 243 -24.03 43.60 -24.00
C THR A 243 -24.37 43.20 -25.44
N GLY A 244 -23.61 43.72 -26.42
CA GLY A 244 -23.91 43.53 -27.84
C GLY A 244 -25.10 44.36 -28.32
N VAL A 245 -25.80 43.89 -29.35
CA VAL A 245 -27.03 44.49 -29.87
C VAL A 245 -28.21 43.61 -29.44
N PRO A 246 -28.94 43.97 -28.38
CA PRO A 246 -30.05 43.16 -27.91
C PRO A 246 -31.15 43.07 -28.98
N ALA A 247 -31.56 41.85 -29.31
CA ALA A 247 -32.71 41.61 -30.15
C ALA A 247 -33.96 41.45 -29.27
N ALA A 248 -35.03 42.15 -29.63
CA ALA A 248 -36.34 41.97 -29.03
C ALA A 248 -37.41 41.95 -30.14
N PRO A 249 -38.56 41.29 -29.94
CA PRO A 249 -39.68 41.37 -30.88
C PRO A 249 -40.13 42.83 -31.06
N THR A 250 -40.39 43.23 -32.32
CA THR A 250 -40.92 44.57 -32.62
C THR A 250 -42.41 44.62 -32.28
N ALA A 251 -42.77 45.52 -31.38
CA ALA A 251 -44.16 45.74 -31.00
C ALA A 251 -45.01 46.25 -32.19
N ALA A 252 -46.30 45.91 -32.19
CA ALA A 252 -47.24 46.49 -33.14
C ALA A 252 -47.58 47.95 -32.75
N PRO A 253 -47.91 48.84 -33.71
CA PRO A 253 -48.40 50.18 -33.40
C PRO A 253 -49.58 50.16 -32.41
N GLY A 254 -49.56 51.06 -31.42
CA GLY A 254 -50.59 51.13 -30.37
C GLY A 254 -50.37 50.22 -29.16
N THR A 255 -49.30 49.41 -29.12
CA THR A 255 -48.95 48.58 -27.94
C THR A 255 -48.63 49.46 -26.72
N ASN A 256 -49.29 49.21 -25.58
CA ASN A 256 -49.16 49.98 -24.33
C ASN A 256 -48.79 49.10 -23.13
N THR A 257 -47.79 48.24 -23.29
CA THR A 257 -47.33 47.30 -22.25
C THR A 257 -45.92 47.64 -21.80
N THR A 258 -45.39 46.85 -20.86
CA THR A 258 -44.00 46.94 -20.36
C THR A 258 -42.96 46.32 -21.31
N GLN A 259 -43.35 45.97 -22.53
CA GLN A 259 -42.43 45.44 -23.54
C GLN A 259 -41.36 46.47 -23.93
N LEU A 260 -40.13 46.00 -24.15
CA LEU A 260 -39.04 46.85 -24.68
C LEU A 260 -39.40 47.36 -26.08
N ALA A 261 -39.31 48.68 -26.27
CA ALA A 261 -39.46 49.30 -27.58
C ALA A 261 -38.20 49.07 -28.43
N THR A 262 -38.35 48.42 -29.59
CA THR A 262 -37.26 48.29 -30.55
C THR A 262 -37.05 49.58 -31.35
N THR A 263 -35.87 49.76 -31.93
CA THR A 263 -35.59 50.88 -32.84
C THR A 263 -36.54 50.92 -34.04
N ALA A 264 -36.94 49.75 -34.56
CA ALA A 264 -37.94 49.63 -35.61
C ALA A 264 -39.33 50.15 -35.18
N PHE A 265 -39.76 49.82 -33.95
CA PHE A 265 -41.01 50.36 -33.40
C PHE A 265 -40.94 51.89 -33.28
N VAL A 266 -39.87 52.44 -32.70
CA VAL A 266 -39.70 53.90 -32.54
C VAL A 266 -39.69 54.61 -33.89
N ALA A 267 -39.00 54.06 -34.90
CA ALA A 267 -39.01 54.61 -36.25
C ALA A 267 -40.42 54.64 -36.88
N SER A 268 -41.21 53.58 -36.67
CA SER A 268 -42.60 53.52 -37.17
C SER A 268 -43.52 54.55 -36.52
N VAL A 269 -43.38 54.79 -35.21
CA VAL A 269 -44.16 55.81 -34.49
C VAL A 269 -43.73 57.22 -34.92
N ALA A 270 -42.42 57.47 -35.05
CA ALA A 270 -41.88 58.75 -35.52
C ALA A 270 -42.37 59.10 -36.93
N ALA A 271 -42.43 58.11 -37.83
CA ALA A 271 -42.98 58.30 -39.18
C ALA A 271 -44.48 58.63 -39.20
N GLY A 272 -45.22 58.32 -38.13
CA GLY A 272 -46.63 58.67 -37.97
C GLY A 272 -46.90 60.06 -37.40
N LEU A 273 -45.85 60.80 -36.98
CA LEU A 273 -45.97 62.10 -36.35
C LEU A 273 -45.74 63.24 -37.36
N GLN A 274 -46.69 64.18 -37.40
CA GLN A 274 -46.67 65.53 -38.03
C GLN A 274 -47.01 65.64 -39.52
N LEU A 275 -47.36 66.89 -39.90
CA LEU A 275 -47.67 67.31 -41.26
C LEU A 275 -46.41 67.11 -42.14
N GLN A 276 -46.42 66.16 -43.08
CA GLN A 276 -45.25 65.80 -43.90
C GLN A 276 -45.41 66.34 -45.31
N GLY A 277 -44.34 66.86 -45.91
CA GLY A 277 -44.43 67.47 -47.24
C GLY A 277 -45.05 68.87 -47.22
N PHE A 278 -44.50 69.74 -48.06
CA PHE A 278 -44.83 71.16 -48.14
C PHE A 278 -44.96 71.59 -49.59
N TYR A 279 -45.99 72.37 -49.88
CA TYR A 279 -46.18 73.03 -51.16
C TYR A 279 -46.34 74.52 -50.94
N GLU A 280 -45.68 75.32 -51.80
CA GLU A 280 -45.91 76.75 -51.93
C GLU A 280 -46.12 77.09 -53.41
N SER A 281 -47.20 77.81 -53.72
CA SER A 281 -47.45 78.25 -55.09
C SER A 281 -46.59 79.46 -55.47
N PRO A 282 -46.27 79.66 -56.76
CA PRO A 282 -45.85 80.97 -57.25
C PRO A 282 -46.89 82.05 -56.92
N GLN A 283 -46.47 83.32 -56.91
CA GLN A 283 -47.37 84.47 -56.76
C GLN A 283 -48.48 84.46 -57.82
N GLN A 284 -49.73 84.43 -57.36
CA GLN A 284 -50.92 84.46 -58.22
C GLN A 284 -51.52 85.87 -58.28
N THR A 285 -51.98 86.27 -59.46
CA THR A 285 -52.73 87.51 -59.63
C THR A 285 -54.14 87.37 -59.06
N ILE A 286 -54.55 88.33 -58.24
CA ILE A 286 -55.88 88.37 -57.65
C ILE A 286 -56.87 88.92 -58.69
N THR A 287 -57.69 88.03 -59.25
CA THR A 287 -58.74 88.39 -60.22
C THR A 287 -60.11 88.17 -59.58
N ALA A 288 -60.94 89.20 -59.54
CA ALA A 288 -62.31 89.11 -59.02
C ALA A 288 -63.09 87.99 -59.75
N GLY A 289 -63.71 87.09 -58.99
CA GLY A 289 -64.45 85.93 -59.48
C GLY A 289 -63.57 84.79 -60.06
N GLY A 290 -62.26 84.97 -60.09
CA GLY A 290 -61.31 84.04 -60.73
C GLY A 290 -61.27 82.66 -60.08
N LEU A 291 -61.00 81.63 -60.90
CA LEU A 291 -60.60 80.29 -60.44
C LEU A 291 -59.10 80.13 -60.66
N LEU A 292 -58.37 79.75 -59.62
CA LEU A 292 -56.99 79.28 -59.72
C LEU A 292 -56.99 77.76 -59.57
N THR A 293 -56.23 77.09 -60.43
CA THR A 293 -55.96 75.65 -60.34
C THR A 293 -54.46 75.47 -60.16
N LEU A 294 -54.05 75.11 -58.94
CA LEU A 294 -52.64 75.06 -58.56
C LEU A 294 -52.23 73.62 -58.31
N ALA A 295 -51.35 73.07 -59.13
CA ALA A 295 -50.81 71.72 -58.91
C ALA A 295 -49.82 71.74 -57.74
N HIS A 296 -50.05 70.91 -56.70
CA HIS A 296 -49.25 70.95 -55.48
C HIS A 296 -48.23 69.81 -55.31
N GLY A 297 -48.31 68.74 -56.12
CA GLY A 297 -47.33 67.65 -56.12
C GLY A 297 -47.26 66.78 -54.84
N LEU A 298 -48.04 67.11 -53.80
CA LEU A 298 -48.03 66.39 -52.51
C LEU A 298 -48.58 64.94 -52.57
N ALA A 299 -49.07 64.46 -53.70
CA ALA A 299 -49.53 63.09 -53.94
C ALA A 299 -50.71 62.57 -53.06
N ALA A 300 -51.21 63.36 -52.12
CA ALA A 300 -52.49 63.16 -51.46
C ALA A 300 -53.14 64.51 -51.10
N LYS A 301 -54.40 64.48 -50.68
CA LYS A 301 -55.14 65.69 -50.27
C LYS A 301 -54.45 66.33 -49.06
N PRO A 302 -53.98 67.59 -49.15
CA PRO A 302 -53.34 68.26 -48.01
C PRO A 302 -54.29 68.36 -46.82
N LYS A 303 -53.77 68.13 -45.61
CA LYS A 303 -54.53 68.26 -44.35
C LYS A 303 -54.65 69.70 -43.89
N LEU A 304 -53.74 70.56 -44.32
CA LEU A 304 -53.72 71.99 -44.01
C LEU A 304 -53.44 72.79 -45.28
N CYS A 305 -54.26 73.82 -45.53
CA CYS A 305 -54.09 74.77 -46.62
C CYS A 305 -54.19 76.18 -46.04
N ILE A 306 -53.19 77.02 -46.28
CA ILE A 306 -53.10 78.38 -45.77
C ILE A 306 -52.91 79.34 -46.96
N PRO A 307 -53.86 80.26 -47.20
CA PRO A 307 -53.66 81.34 -48.14
C PRO A 307 -52.90 82.51 -47.51
N VAL A 308 -51.97 83.07 -48.27
CA VAL A 308 -51.11 84.17 -47.86
C VAL A 308 -51.20 85.27 -48.91
N LEU A 309 -51.54 86.49 -48.49
CA LEU A 309 -51.49 87.68 -49.33
C LEU A 309 -50.11 88.32 -49.18
N GLN A 310 -49.43 88.56 -50.29
CA GLN A 310 -48.13 89.24 -50.34
C GLN A 310 -48.32 90.64 -50.93
N CYS A 311 -47.96 91.67 -50.16
CA CYS A 311 -48.07 93.05 -50.58
C CYS A 311 -46.98 93.38 -51.60
N THR A 312 -47.35 93.94 -52.75
CA THR A 312 -46.43 94.32 -53.85
C THR A 312 -46.39 95.81 -54.09
N THR A 313 -47.38 96.55 -53.59
CA THR A 313 -47.42 98.02 -53.57
C THR A 313 -48.07 98.43 -52.25
N ALA A 314 -47.53 99.45 -51.57
CA ALA A 314 -48.00 99.84 -50.25
C ALA A 314 -49.53 100.10 -50.23
N ASP A 315 -50.24 99.39 -49.35
CA ASP A 315 -51.70 99.43 -49.25
C ASP A 315 -52.16 99.03 -47.84
N GLN A 316 -53.23 99.65 -47.34
CA GLN A 316 -53.81 99.36 -46.01
C GLN A 316 -52.82 99.31 -44.83
N GLY A 317 -51.73 100.08 -44.90
CA GLY A 317 -50.66 100.12 -43.88
C GLY A 317 -49.59 99.02 -44.01
N TYR A 318 -49.70 98.14 -45.02
CA TYR A 318 -48.70 97.12 -45.34
C TYR A 318 -47.69 97.65 -46.35
N ALA A 319 -46.42 97.31 -46.15
CA ALA A 319 -45.33 97.66 -47.03
C ALA A 319 -45.06 96.54 -48.06
N ILE A 320 -44.36 96.88 -49.14
CA ILE A 320 -43.93 95.92 -50.15
C ILE A 320 -43.14 94.78 -49.47
N GLY A 321 -43.54 93.54 -49.72
CA GLY A 321 -42.94 92.33 -49.14
C GLY A 321 -43.61 91.85 -47.85
N ASP A 322 -44.51 92.62 -47.24
CA ASP A 322 -45.29 92.12 -46.10
C ASP A 322 -46.19 90.95 -46.53
N GLU A 323 -46.19 89.89 -45.74
CA GLU A 323 -47.10 88.75 -45.88
C GLU A 323 -48.22 88.83 -44.84
N LEU A 324 -49.45 88.59 -45.29
CA LEU A 324 -50.62 88.48 -44.43
C LEU A 324 -51.27 87.12 -44.65
N VAL A 325 -51.25 86.28 -43.61
CA VAL A 325 -52.06 85.06 -43.59
C VAL A 325 -53.52 85.47 -43.51
N VAL A 326 -54.32 85.01 -44.46
CA VAL A 326 -55.77 85.21 -44.44
C VAL A 326 -56.47 83.90 -44.15
N ASN A 327 -57.65 83.99 -43.57
CA ASN A 327 -58.49 82.82 -43.43
C ASN A 327 -59.18 82.54 -44.78
N PRO A 328 -59.41 81.27 -45.16
CA PRO A 328 -60.31 80.95 -46.25
C PRO A 328 -61.76 81.20 -45.80
N ASN A 329 -62.10 82.46 -45.54
CA ASN A 329 -63.44 82.88 -45.18
C ASN A 329 -64.12 83.56 -46.37
N PHE A 330 -65.45 83.46 -46.40
CA PHE A 330 -66.31 84.16 -47.33
C PHE A 330 -67.14 85.16 -46.52
N SER A 331 -67.02 86.46 -46.81
CA SER A 331 -67.90 87.48 -46.26
C SER A 331 -68.99 87.79 -47.28
N ALA A 332 -70.24 87.44 -46.96
CA ALA A 332 -71.39 87.35 -47.85
C ALA A 332 -72.39 88.50 -47.70
N THR A 333 -71.95 89.70 -47.29
CA THR A 333 -72.90 90.79 -47.00
C THR A 333 -73.38 91.55 -48.24
N ASP A 334 -72.94 91.19 -49.45
CA ASP A 334 -73.39 91.77 -50.72
C ASP A 334 -73.42 90.72 -51.87
N PRO A 335 -74.02 91.03 -53.04
CA PRO A 335 -74.12 90.10 -54.18
C PRO A 335 -72.78 89.72 -54.82
N SER A 336 -71.66 90.31 -54.39
CA SER A 336 -70.35 90.19 -55.05
C SER A 336 -69.38 89.34 -54.24
N GLY A 337 -69.50 89.25 -52.92
CA GLY A 337 -68.77 88.31 -52.06
C GLY A 337 -67.25 88.54 -51.99
N ARG A 338 -66.70 88.54 -50.77
CA ARG A 338 -65.26 88.77 -50.52
C ARG A 338 -64.60 87.55 -49.86
N GLY A 339 -63.32 87.38 -50.12
CA GLY A 339 -62.46 86.33 -49.58
C GLY A 339 -62.19 85.24 -50.62
N LEU A 340 -61.96 84.02 -50.12
CA LEU A 340 -61.69 82.88 -50.98
C LEU A 340 -62.27 81.58 -50.43
N SER A 341 -62.43 80.60 -51.31
CA SER A 341 -62.66 79.20 -50.95
C SER A 341 -61.56 78.33 -51.52
N ILE A 342 -61.09 77.36 -50.74
CA ILE A 342 -60.06 76.39 -51.14
C ILE A 342 -60.70 75.01 -51.15
N VAL A 343 -60.62 74.34 -52.29
CA VAL A 343 -60.98 72.94 -52.43
C VAL A 343 -59.70 72.16 -52.75
N PRO A 344 -59.02 71.60 -51.72
CA PRO A 344 -57.88 70.73 -51.95
C PRO A 344 -58.33 69.38 -52.50
N THR A 345 -57.70 68.97 -53.59
CA THR A 345 -57.81 67.60 -54.15
C THR A 345 -56.51 66.84 -53.89
N ALA A 346 -56.37 65.62 -54.41
CA ALA A 346 -55.13 64.86 -54.28
C ALA A 346 -53.95 65.44 -55.08
N THR A 347 -54.22 66.28 -56.08
CA THR A 347 -53.20 66.79 -57.02
C THR A 347 -53.21 68.31 -57.18
N THR A 348 -54.31 68.98 -56.86
CA THR A 348 -54.50 70.41 -57.10
C THR A 348 -55.20 71.12 -55.94
N LEU A 349 -54.88 72.39 -55.73
CA LEU A 349 -55.70 73.33 -54.98
C LEU A 349 -56.56 74.12 -55.96
N LEU A 350 -57.89 73.95 -55.85
CA LEU A 350 -58.83 74.81 -56.55
C LEU A 350 -59.16 75.98 -55.64
N VAL A 351 -58.77 77.19 -56.04
CA VAL A 351 -58.96 78.40 -55.24
C VAL A 351 -59.91 79.34 -55.97
N ARG A 352 -61.08 79.58 -55.37
CA ARG A 352 -62.07 80.53 -55.88
C ARG A 352 -61.90 81.85 -55.16
N ILE A 353 -61.71 82.93 -55.91
CA ILE A 353 -61.64 84.30 -55.37
C ILE A 353 -63.04 84.93 -55.47
N GLY A 354 -63.43 85.72 -54.45
CA GLY A 354 -64.68 86.50 -54.44
C GLY A 354 -64.80 87.47 -55.63
N ASN A 355 -66.03 87.85 -55.99
CA ASN A 355 -66.34 88.61 -57.20
C ASN A 355 -66.34 90.14 -56.99
N ASP A 356 -66.10 90.63 -55.78
CA ASP A 356 -65.90 92.05 -55.50
C ASP A 356 -64.57 92.57 -56.11
N SER A 357 -64.59 93.81 -56.60
CA SER A 357 -63.41 94.54 -57.09
C SER A 357 -62.30 94.70 -56.02
N PHE A 358 -62.65 94.60 -54.74
CA PHE A 358 -61.73 94.45 -53.62
C PHE A 358 -61.93 93.06 -53.00
N ALA A 359 -61.17 92.09 -53.51
CA ALA A 359 -61.45 90.67 -53.30
C ALA A 359 -61.25 90.21 -51.84
N TYR A 360 -60.51 90.97 -51.01
CA TYR A 360 -60.30 90.62 -49.60
C TYR A 360 -60.56 91.82 -48.68
N THR A 361 -61.20 91.49 -47.56
CA THR A 361 -61.27 92.35 -46.40
C THR A 361 -60.19 91.90 -45.41
N ILE A 362 -59.35 92.81 -44.98
CA ILE A 362 -58.24 92.55 -44.07
C ILE A 362 -58.30 93.52 -42.88
N ILE A 363 -57.55 93.21 -41.84
CA ILE A 363 -57.27 94.20 -40.80
C ILE A 363 -56.08 95.05 -41.27
N ARG A 364 -56.25 96.37 -41.26
CA ARG A 364 -55.19 97.31 -41.59
C ARG A 364 -54.04 97.19 -40.58
N LYS A 365 -52.80 97.16 -41.06
CA LYS A 365 -51.61 97.03 -40.20
C LYS A 365 -51.35 98.29 -39.37
N ASP A 366 -51.72 99.45 -39.89
CA ASP A 366 -51.44 100.76 -39.29
C ASP A 366 -52.48 101.19 -38.24
N THR A 367 -53.75 100.81 -38.42
CA THR A 367 -54.85 101.26 -37.55
C THR A 367 -55.60 100.16 -36.82
N GLY A 368 -55.41 98.88 -37.19
CA GLY A 368 -56.19 97.76 -36.66
C GLY A 368 -57.68 97.75 -37.08
N GLY A 369 -58.10 98.72 -37.90
CA GLY A 369 -59.45 98.78 -38.47
C GLY A 369 -59.65 97.85 -39.66
N VAL A 370 -60.88 97.73 -40.14
CA VAL A 370 -61.22 96.94 -41.33
C VAL A 370 -60.81 97.72 -42.59
N GLY A 371 -60.00 97.10 -43.45
CA GLY A 371 -59.56 97.62 -44.75
C GLY A 371 -59.91 96.65 -45.88
N SER A 372 -60.06 97.17 -47.10
CA SER A 372 -60.23 96.35 -48.30
C SER A 372 -58.98 96.48 -49.16
N ILE A 373 -58.42 95.37 -49.62
CA ILE A 373 -57.19 95.43 -50.41
C ILE A 373 -57.48 95.93 -51.82
N VAL A 374 -56.57 96.70 -52.39
CA VAL A 374 -56.54 96.92 -53.83
C VAL A 374 -55.94 95.68 -54.49
N ASN A 375 -56.74 94.92 -55.26
CA ASN A 375 -56.31 93.63 -55.83
C ASN A 375 -54.96 93.69 -56.58
N ALA A 376 -54.67 94.79 -57.28
CA ALA A 376 -53.42 94.99 -58.01
C ALA A 376 -52.20 95.19 -57.10
N SER A 377 -52.40 95.65 -55.87
CA SER A 377 -51.35 95.89 -54.88
C SER A 377 -50.91 94.62 -54.16
N TRP A 378 -51.57 93.48 -54.39
CA TRP A 378 -51.32 92.22 -53.67
C TRP A 378 -51.24 91.01 -54.60
N LYS A 379 -50.51 89.99 -54.17
CA LYS A 379 -50.45 88.67 -54.80
C LYS A 379 -50.91 87.60 -53.82
N LEU A 380 -51.54 86.54 -54.32
CA LEU A 380 -51.95 85.40 -53.51
C LEU A 380 -50.91 84.27 -53.63
N VAL A 381 -50.50 83.71 -52.51
CA VAL A 381 -49.65 82.52 -52.41
C VAL A 381 -50.37 81.47 -51.57
N MET A 382 -50.42 80.24 -52.08
CA MET A 382 -51.03 79.11 -51.38
C MET A 382 -49.95 78.22 -50.79
N ARG A 383 -50.01 78.00 -49.48
CA ARG A 383 -49.17 77.04 -48.75
C ARG A 383 -49.99 75.83 -48.31
N ALA A 384 -49.47 74.62 -48.45
CA ALA A 384 -50.18 73.39 -48.08
C ALA A 384 -49.25 72.29 -47.52
N TRP A 385 -49.78 71.47 -46.61
CA TRP A 385 -49.06 70.36 -45.96
C TRP A 385 -49.89 69.07 -45.89
N LEU A 386 -49.24 67.90 -45.95
CA LEU A 386 -49.88 66.57 -45.91
C LEU A 386 -50.03 65.99 -44.51
#